data_AF-A0A1X7BT07-F1
#
_entry.id   AF-A0A1X7BT07-F1
#
_cell.length_a   1.000
_cell.length_b   1.000
_cell.length_c   1.000
_cell.angle_alpha   90.00
_cell.angle_beta   90.00
_cell.angle_gamma   90.00
#
_symmetry.space_group_name_H-M   'P 1'
#
loop_
_entity.id
_entity.type
_entity.pdbx_description
1 polymer ?
#
loop_
_entity_poly.entity_id
_entity_poly.type
_entity_poly.pdbx_seq_one_letter_code
_entity_poly.pdbx_strand_id
1 'polypeptide(L)'
;MTVSHILNGLESVDLTGADAAQAARMGFLEWAFCARGGGTPEAARAALTSPEALSARSDAALVFVDYLRNATRCMSQPVRRRSRPVH
;
A
#
# COMPACT_ATOMS: atom_id res chain seq x y z
N MET A 1 -11.72 1.24 6.35
CA MET A 1 -11.46 -0.13 5.87
C MET A 1 -10.15 -0.64 6.48
N THR A 2 -10.02 -1.94 6.80
CA THR A 2 -8.77 -2.55 7.30
C THR A 2 -8.04 -3.32 6.21
N VAL A 3 -6.72 -3.50 6.36
CA VAL A 3 -5.88 -4.26 5.41
C VAL A 3 -6.36 -5.70 5.25
N SER A 4 -6.68 -6.37 6.36
CA SER A 4 -7.18 -7.75 6.34
C SER A 4 -8.47 -7.89 5.53
N HIS A 5 -9.38 -6.92 5.61
CA HIS A 5 -10.64 -6.97 4.86
C HIS A 5 -10.43 -6.79 3.36
N ILE A 6 -9.50 -5.90 2.97
CA ILE A 6 -9.13 -5.70 1.56
C ILE A 6 -8.46 -6.95 1.00
N LEU A 7 -7.48 -7.52 1.71
CA LEU A 7 -6.79 -8.73 1.28
C LEU A 7 -7.74 -9.92 1.13
N ASN A 8 -8.65 -10.14 2.09
CA ASN A 8 -9.67 -11.19 1.95
C ASN A 8 -10.58 -10.97 0.73
N GLY A 9 -10.96 -9.72 0.45
CA GLY A 9 -11.70 -9.39 -0.77
C GLY A 9 -10.93 -9.70 -2.04
N LEU A 10 -9.65 -9.32 -2.09
CA LEU A 10 -8.76 -9.59 -3.24
C LEU A 10 -8.46 -11.08 -3.42
N GLU A 11 -8.43 -11.87 -2.34
CA GLU A 11 -8.30 -13.34 -2.40
C GLU A 11 -9.58 -14.03 -2.88
N SER A 12 -10.75 -13.42 -2.65
CA SER A 12 -12.04 -13.99 -3.05
C SER A 12 -12.37 -13.83 -4.54
N VAL A 13 -11.59 -13.02 -5.26
CA VAL A 13 -11.82 -12.71 -6.68
C VAL A 13 -10.69 -13.28 -7.55
N ASP A 14 -11.07 -14.00 -8.61
CA ASP A 14 -10.13 -14.54 -9.60
C ASP A 14 -9.86 -13.49 -10.69
N LEU A 15 -9.16 -12.42 -10.31
CA LEU A 15 -8.73 -11.36 -11.23
C LEU A 15 -7.26 -11.57 -11.58
N THR A 16 -6.92 -11.35 -12.85
CA THR A 16 -5.55 -11.47 -13.35
C THR A 16 -5.15 -10.22 -14.14
N GLY A 17 -3.84 -9.99 -14.30
CA GLY A 17 -3.32 -8.92 -15.15
C GLY A 17 -3.80 -7.52 -14.77
N ALA A 18 -4.39 -6.79 -15.72
CA ALA A 18 -4.76 -5.39 -15.54
C ALA A 18 -5.89 -5.20 -14.50
N ASP A 19 -6.88 -6.10 -14.48
CA ASP A 19 -7.99 -6.03 -13.54
C ASP A 19 -7.53 -6.31 -12.09
N ALA A 20 -6.61 -7.25 -11.91
CA ALA A 20 -5.96 -7.51 -10.62
C ALA A 20 -5.23 -6.26 -10.10
N ALA A 21 -4.45 -5.62 -10.96
CA ALA A 21 -3.73 -4.40 -10.61
C ALA A 21 -4.66 -3.23 -10.28
N GLN A 22 -5.78 -3.08 -11.00
CA GLN A 22 -6.77 -2.05 -10.73
C GLN A 22 -7.48 -2.29 -9.38
N ALA A 23 -7.91 -3.52 -9.09
CA ALA A 23 -8.53 -3.88 -7.83
C ALA A 23 -7.57 -3.65 -6.64
N ALA A 24 -6.33 -4.12 -6.78
CA ALA A 24 -5.27 -3.90 -5.80
C ALA A 24 -5.01 -2.41 -5.54
N ARG A 25 -4.93 -1.61 -6.61
CA ARG A 25 -4.71 -0.16 -6.51
C ARG A 25 -5.86 0.53 -5.79
N MET A 26 -7.11 0.20 -6.11
CA MET A 26 -8.28 0.77 -5.43
C MET A 26 -8.28 0.42 -3.94
N GLY A 27 -8.04 -0.85 -3.60
CA GLY A 27 -7.93 -1.27 -2.20
C GLY A 27 -6.81 -0.54 -1.46
N PHE A 28 -5.66 -0.34 -2.10
CA PHE A 28 -4.55 0.40 -1.50
C PHE A 28 -4.92 1.87 -1.22
N LEU A 29 -5.55 2.55 -2.17
CA LEU A 29 -5.98 3.95 -2.00
C LEU A 29 -7.06 4.07 -0.92
N GLU A 30 -8.02 3.15 -0.89
CA GLU A 30 -9.03 3.12 0.17
C GLU A 30 -8.39 2.95 1.55
N TRP A 31 -7.44 2.03 1.70
CA TRP A 31 -6.69 1.90 2.94
C TRP A 31 -5.90 3.17 3.28
N ALA A 32 -5.15 3.72 2.31
CA ALA A 32 -4.27 4.85 2.54
C ALA A 32 -5.02 6.12 2.95
N PHE A 33 -6.21 6.37 2.38
CA PHE A 33 -6.99 7.58 2.63
C PHE A 33 -8.08 7.42 3.70
N CYS A 34 -8.67 6.22 3.86
CA CYS A 34 -9.80 6.03 4.76
C CYS A 34 -9.42 5.37 6.09
N ALA A 35 -8.24 4.75 6.22
CA ALA A 35 -7.78 4.21 7.51
C ALA A 35 -7.12 5.33 8.34
N ARG A 36 -7.49 5.44 9.61
CA ARG A 36 -6.87 6.40 10.53
C ARG A 36 -5.40 6.02 10.75
N GLY A 37 -4.47 6.85 10.26
CA GLY A 37 -3.04 6.54 10.26
C GLY A 37 -2.58 5.62 9.11
N GLY A 38 -3.48 5.30 8.16
CA GLY A 38 -3.13 4.64 6.90
C GLY A 38 -2.19 5.47 6.04
N GLY A 39 -1.55 4.83 5.06
CA GLY A 39 -0.68 5.52 4.09
C GLY A 39 0.66 6.01 4.66
N THR A 40 0.97 5.71 5.92
CA THR A 40 2.30 5.96 6.50
C THR A 40 3.22 4.76 6.28
N PRO A 41 4.55 4.95 6.21
CA PRO A 41 5.50 3.85 6.08
C PRO A 41 5.41 2.85 7.25
N GLU A 42 5.13 3.33 8.47
CA GLU A 42 4.95 2.48 9.65
C GLU A 42 3.68 1.64 9.56
N ALA A 43 2.56 2.23 9.13
CA ALA A 43 1.32 1.49 8.91
C ALA A 43 1.48 0.46 7.79
N ALA A 44 2.23 0.77 6.73
CA ALA A 44 2.54 -0.19 5.66
C ALA A 44 3.40 -1.35 6.17
N ARG A 45 4.38 -1.11 7.05
CA ARG A 45 5.17 -2.18 7.69
C ARG A 45 4.31 -3.07 8.58
N ALA A 46 3.45 -2.48 9.41
CA ALA A 46 2.51 -3.24 10.24
C ALA A 46 1.56 -4.10 9.39
N ALA A 47 1.05 -3.53 8.30
CA ALA A 47 0.22 -4.24 7.33
C ALA A 47 0.94 -5.45 6.71
N LEU A 48 2.22 -5.33 6.36
CA LEU A 48 3.01 -6.42 5.80
C LEU A 48 3.31 -7.55 6.79
N THR A 49 3.24 -7.28 8.09
CA THR A 49 3.40 -8.32 9.13
C THR A 49 2.10 -9.07 9.44
N SER A 50 0.98 -8.70 8.81
CA SER A 50 -0.29 -9.36 9.07
C SER A 50 -0.34 -10.77 8.44
N PRO A 51 -1.04 -11.73 9.06
CA PRO A 51 -1.16 -13.08 8.52
C PRO A 51 -1.69 -13.12 7.09
N GLU A 52 -2.64 -12.25 6.76
CA GLU A 52 -3.29 -12.17 5.46
C GLU A 52 -2.32 -11.69 4.37
N ALA A 53 -1.43 -10.74 4.72
CA ALA A 53 -0.40 -10.26 3.79
C ALA A 53 0.67 -11.32 3.53
N LEU A 54 0.96 -12.15 4.54
CA LEU A 54 1.89 -13.28 4.42
C LEU A 54 1.29 -14.46 3.65
N SER A 55 -0.03 -14.63 3.70
CA SER A 55 -0.75 -15.71 3.02
C SER A 55 -1.34 -15.33 1.66
N ALA A 56 -1.02 -14.14 1.14
CA ALA A 56 -1.50 -13.66 -0.15
C ALA A 56 -1.07 -14.61 -1.28
N ARG A 57 -2.03 -15.03 -2.11
CA ARG A 57 -1.86 -15.99 -3.20
C ARG A 57 -2.48 -15.53 -4.51
N SER A 58 -3.56 -14.75 -4.47
CA SER A 58 -4.18 -14.24 -5.71
C SER A 58 -3.30 -13.15 -6.34
N ASP A 59 -3.35 -13.03 -7.67
CA ASP A 59 -2.61 -12.01 -8.41
C ASP A 59 -2.90 -10.60 -7.85
N ALA A 60 -4.17 -10.32 -7.55
CA ALA A 60 -4.58 -9.03 -7.00
C ALA A 60 -4.04 -8.80 -5.58
N ALA A 61 -4.05 -9.81 -4.71
CA ALA A 61 -3.49 -9.70 -3.36
C ALA A 61 -1.98 -9.51 -3.40
N LEU A 62 -1.28 -10.21 -4.29
CA LEU A 62 0.17 -10.06 -4.48
C LEU A 62 0.54 -8.65 -4.96
N VAL A 63 -0.20 -8.09 -5.92
CA VAL A 63 0.01 -6.70 -6.37
C VAL A 63 -0.27 -5.70 -5.25
N PHE A 64 -1.30 -5.94 -4.43
CA PHE A 64 -1.58 -5.10 -3.26
C PHE A 64 -0.44 -5.13 -2.23
N VAL A 65 0.11 -6.32 -1.95
CA VAL A 65 1.30 -6.48 -1.09
C VAL A 65 2.51 -5.72 -1.66
N ASP A 66 2.68 -5.68 -2.98
CA ASP A 66 3.74 -4.88 -3.60
C ASP A 66 3.55 -3.37 -3.37
N TYR A 67 2.31 -2.86 -3.47
CA TYR A 67 2.01 -1.47 -3.12
C TYR A 67 2.34 -1.17 -1.65
N LEU A 68 2.02 -2.06 -0.72
CA LEU A 68 2.42 -1.91 0.69
C LEU A 68 3.95 -1.87 0.84
N ARG A 69 4.68 -2.77 0.18
CA ARG A 69 6.15 -2.79 0.18
C ARG A 69 6.72 -1.48 -0.35
N ASN A 70 6.18 -0.95 -1.44
CA ASN A 70 6.61 0.32 -1.99
C ASN A 70 6.29 1.49 -1.05
N ALA A 71 5.15 1.47 -0.36
CA ALA A 71 4.79 2.47 0.63
C ALA A 71 5.71 2.47 1.88
N THR A 72 6.40 1.37 2.18
CA THR A 72 7.40 1.33 3.26
C THR A 72 8.68 2.11 2.93
N ARG A 73 8.93 2.36 1.65
CA ARG A 73 10.11 3.12 1.21
C ARG A 73 9.82 4.59 1.47
N CYS A 74 10.64 5.21 2.32
CA CYS A 74 10.62 6.66 2.45
C CYS A 74 10.90 7.25 1.07
N MET A 75 9.93 7.93 0.47
CA MET A 75 10.20 8.87 -0.61
C MET A 75 11.23 9.85 -0.07
N SER A 76 12.44 9.84 -0.64
CA SER A 76 13.47 10.81 -0.29
C SER A 76 12.84 12.20 -0.36
N GLN A 77 12.62 12.82 0.80
CA GLN A 77 12.04 14.16 0.82
C GLN A 77 12.94 15.05 -0.06
N PRO A 78 12.38 15.81 -1.01
CA PRO A 78 13.19 16.75 -1.76
C PRO A 78 13.87 17.67 -0.74
N VAL A 79 15.20 17.61 -0.69
CA VAL A 79 16.01 18.50 0.14
C VAL A 79 15.63 19.92 -0.27
N ARG A 80 14.83 20.60 0.55
CA ARG A 80 14.55 22.03 0.36
C ARG A 80 15.88 22.74 0.48
N ARG A 81 16.51 23.05 -0.66
CA ARG A 81 17.64 23.99 -0.72
C ARG A 81 17.12 25.30 -0.13
N ARG A 82 17.48 25.59 1.12
CA ARG A 82 17.37 26.93 1.69
C ARG A 82 18.24 27.83 0.82
N SER A 83 17.62 28.57 -0.10
CA SER A 83 18.27 29.68 -0.77
C SER A 83 18.77 30.64 0.31
N ARG A 84 20.09 30.69 0.50
CA ARG A 84 20.75 31.63 1.41
C ARG A 84 20.54 33.03 0.84
N PRO A 85 19.94 33.99 1.55
CA PRO A 85 19.93 35.36 1.09
C PRO A 85 21.39 35.87 1.10
N VAL A 86 21.86 36.29 -0.07
CA VAL A 86 23.10 37.06 -0.23
C VAL A 86 22.82 38.49 0.24
N HIS A 87 23.68 38.99 1.12
CA HIS A 87 23.62 40.30 1.76
C HIS A 87 24.66 41.23 1.15
#